data_AF-A0A8S1ANQ2-F1
#
_entry.id   AF-A0A8S1ANQ2-F1
#
_cell.length_a   1.000
_cell.length_b   1.000
_cell.length_c   1.000
_cell.angle_alpha   90.00
_cell.angle_beta   90.00
_cell.angle_gamma   90.00
#
_symmetry.space_group_name_H-M   'P 1'
#
loop_
_entity.id
_entity.type
_entity.pdbx_description
1 polymer ?
#
loop_
_entity_poly.entity_id
_entity_poly.type
_entity_poly.pdbx_seq_one_letter_code
_entity_poly.pdbx_strand_id
1 'polypeptide(L)'
;TREQAYVYAMSAAALAWSVARACAAGSLAACSCAAPPRAPPRPPRQAQVTPAEPHARFKWGGCGDNYQWAERFAKQFLDSHEIDVREGKVDQFIEMDTTTTELPTTTTTLEPTTVPPVVILVDDQPAPANTTDAPKNRRKGRRGRKRLPRSPRRGRPTRKRFRSRSRYDYEDRGSRYRNIEYRMAADDPRFDPQVDLQTRLERLRSLIASANLMNGRFGRKAVSAGMRTKCTCHGVSGSCSVRTCWRALPPLARVAGALAGEAARAAPLRPRRRHTRRVRPKLRYVTPSPDYCEPDPAAGSLGTHGRKCNASVGSGPGGCGRLCCGRGRRALRSSRLERCHCRYHWCCRVDCQLCRLTTEEHYCN
;
A
#
# COMPACT_ATOMS: atom_id res chain seq x y z
N THR A 1 6.33 -0.03 17.05
CA THR A 1 7.53 -0.82 16.69
C THR A 1 8.06 -0.48 15.30
N ARG A 2 9.21 -1.04 14.89
CA ARG A 2 9.76 -0.87 13.53
C ARG A 2 8.85 -1.47 12.46
N GLU A 3 8.23 -2.59 12.78
CA GLU A 3 7.32 -3.34 11.90
C GLU A 3 6.05 -2.51 11.65
N GLN A 4 5.48 -1.90 12.69
CA GLN A 4 4.35 -0.97 12.55
C GLN A 4 4.70 0.23 11.65
N ALA A 5 5.92 0.77 11.77
CA ALA A 5 6.34 1.88 10.90
C ALA A 5 6.31 1.51 9.41
N TYR A 6 6.69 0.27 9.09
CA TYR A 6 6.57 -0.28 7.74
C TYR A 6 5.10 -0.45 7.32
N VAL A 7 4.25 -1.02 8.19
CA VAL A 7 2.82 -1.25 7.90
C VAL A 7 2.09 0.06 7.60
N TYR A 8 2.30 1.12 8.41
CA TYR A 8 1.70 2.43 8.15
C TYR A 8 2.22 3.08 6.86
N ALA A 9 3.51 2.94 6.55
CA ALA A 9 4.06 3.43 5.30
C ALA A 9 3.49 2.68 4.08
N MET A 10 3.42 1.35 4.17
CA MET A 10 2.93 0.49 3.10
C MET A 10 1.45 0.64 2.85
N SER A 11 0.62 0.72 3.88
CA SER A 11 -0.82 0.95 3.74
C SER A 11 -1.11 2.28 3.05
N ALA A 12 -0.43 3.36 3.47
CA ALA A 12 -0.55 4.66 2.83
C ALA A 12 -0.04 4.67 1.38
N ALA A 13 1.05 3.95 1.10
CA ALA A 13 1.56 3.76 -0.26
C ALA A 13 0.58 2.97 -1.13
N ALA A 14 0.07 1.84 -0.63
CA ALA A 14 -0.83 0.94 -1.34
C ALA A 14 -2.16 1.61 -1.66
N LEU A 15 -2.75 2.35 -0.70
CA LEU A 15 -3.99 3.09 -0.93
C LEU A 15 -3.82 4.15 -2.02
N ALA A 16 -2.76 4.96 -1.94
CA ALA A 16 -2.48 5.96 -2.97
C ALA A 16 -2.17 5.31 -4.34
N TRP A 17 -1.54 4.13 -4.35
CA TRP A 17 -1.23 3.39 -5.57
C TRP A 17 -2.49 2.80 -6.22
N SER A 18 -3.34 2.11 -5.45
CA SER A 18 -4.54 1.42 -5.95
C SER A 18 -5.55 2.42 -6.48
N VAL A 19 -5.78 3.50 -5.74
CA VAL A 19 -6.68 4.59 -6.12
C VAL A 19 -6.19 5.28 -7.39
N ALA A 20 -4.90 5.59 -7.49
CA ALA A 20 -4.33 6.23 -8.69
C ALA A 20 -4.52 5.37 -9.95
N ARG A 21 -4.34 4.04 -9.80
CA ARG A 21 -4.55 3.08 -10.88
C ARG A 21 -6.03 2.92 -11.23
N ALA A 22 -6.92 2.91 -10.24
CA ALA A 22 -8.36 2.88 -10.45
C ALA A 22 -8.87 4.13 -11.20
N CYS A 23 -8.33 5.32 -10.87
CA CYS A 23 -8.59 6.55 -11.64
C CYS A 23 -8.18 6.43 -13.11
N ALA A 24 -7.02 5.83 -13.38
CA ALA A 24 -6.56 5.62 -14.76
C ALA A 24 -7.32 4.51 -15.50
N ALA A 25 -7.85 3.52 -14.77
CA ALA A 25 -8.72 2.50 -15.34
C ALA A 25 -10.15 3.02 -15.62
N GLY A 26 -10.50 4.21 -15.14
CA GLY A 26 -11.86 4.75 -15.26
C GLY A 26 -12.88 4.06 -14.33
N SER A 27 -12.43 3.30 -13.33
CA SER A 27 -13.32 2.58 -12.41
C SER A 27 -13.87 3.47 -11.27
N LEU A 28 -13.34 4.68 -11.11
CA LEU A 28 -13.78 5.65 -10.10
C LEU A 28 -14.31 6.90 -10.77
N ALA A 29 -15.59 7.22 -10.57
CA ALA A 29 -16.21 8.42 -11.14
C ALA A 29 -15.65 9.73 -10.55
N ALA A 30 -15.09 9.70 -9.34
CA ALA A 30 -14.57 10.87 -8.63
C ALA A 30 -13.23 11.40 -9.18
N CYS A 31 -12.59 10.67 -10.09
CA CYS A 31 -11.30 11.03 -10.66
C CYS A 31 -11.14 10.56 -12.11
N SER A 32 -10.15 11.13 -12.79
CA SER A 32 -9.81 10.79 -14.18
C SER A 32 -8.32 10.47 -14.29
N CYS A 33 -7.87 10.16 -15.51
CA CYS A 33 -6.45 10.09 -15.88
C CYS A 33 -5.67 11.33 -15.41
N ALA A 34 -4.38 11.13 -15.13
CA ALA A 34 -3.47 12.22 -14.80
C ALA A 34 -3.33 13.21 -15.96
N ALA A 35 -3.30 14.50 -15.64
CA ALA A 35 -2.92 15.50 -16.62
C ALA A 35 -1.45 15.31 -17.04
N PRO A 36 -1.12 15.51 -18.33
CA PRO A 36 0.26 15.39 -18.80
C PRO A 36 1.16 16.41 -18.10
N PRO A 37 2.43 16.05 -17.80
CA PRO A 37 3.38 17.00 -17.22
C PRO A 37 3.52 18.25 -18.09
N ARG A 38 3.56 19.43 -17.45
CA ARG A 38 3.74 20.72 -18.14
C ARG A 38 5.12 20.86 -18.80
N ALA A 39 6.12 20.15 -18.27
CA ALA A 39 7.46 20.19 -18.82
C ALA A 39 7.53 19.42 -20.14
N PRO A 40 8.22 19.96 -21.16
CA PRO A 40 8.42 19.25 -22.41
C PRO A 40 9.15 17.93 -22.17
N PRO A 41 8.86 16.91 -22.98
CA PRO A 41 9.42 15.57 -22.86
C PRO A 41 10.95 15.63 -22.98
N ARG A 42 11.66 15.20 -21.93
CA ARG A 42 13.12 15.09 -21.93
C ARG A 42 13.54 13.69 -22.41
N PRO A 43 14.59 13.55 -23.22
CA PRO A 43 15.11 12.25 -23.60
C PRO A 43 15.54 11.45 -22.35
N PRO A 44 15.48 10.11 -22.39
CA PRO A 44 15.90 9.27 -21.26
C PRO A 44 17.40 9.50 -20.96
N ARG A 45 17.77 9.50 -19.68
CA ARG A 45 19.15 9.79 -19.21
C ARG A 45 20.24 8.86 -19.76
N GLN A 46 19.86 7.71 -20.33
CA GLN A 46 20.76 6.69 -20.89
C GLN A 46 20.70 6.62 -22.42
N ALA A 47 19.95 7.50 -23.10
CA ALA A 47 20.10 7.62 -24.55
C ALA A 47 21.50 8.19 -24.82
N GLN A 48 22.38 7.38 -25.39
CA GLN A 48 23.62 7.88 -25.99
C GLN A 48 23.22 9.00 -26.95
N VAL A 49 23.85 10.17 -26.77
CA VAL A 49 23.64 11.31 -27.65
C VAL A 49 24.41 11.02 -28.94
N THR A 50 23.81 10.23 -29.84
CA THR A 50 24.28 10.14 -31.22
C THR A 50 23.78 11.36 -31.98
N PRO A 51 24.65 12.04 -32.74
CA PRO A 51 24.27 13.24 -33.49
C PRO A 51 23.59 12.83 -34.81
N ALA A 52 22.36 12.31 -34.74
CA ALA A 52 21.35 12.31 -35.82
C ALA A 52 20.18 11.38 -35.48
N GLU A 53 19.30 11.75 -34.53
CA GLU A 53 17.92 11.25 -34.57
C GLU A 53 16.92 12.34 -34.17
N PRO A 54 16.10 12.84 -35.11
CA PRO A 54 14.92 13.68 -34.83
C PRO A 54 13.89 13.00 -33.92
N HIS A 55 14.03 11.69 -33.68
CA HIS A 55 13.09 10.77 -33.03
C HIS A 55 13.27 10.63 -31.51
N ALA A 56 14.24 11.33 -30.91
CA ALA A 56 14.44 11.32 -29.45
C ALA A 56 13.25 11.91 -28.66
N ARG A 57 12.40 12.72 -29.32
CA ARG A 57 11.24 13.41 -28.74
C ARG A 57 10.00 12.53 -28.79
N PHE A 58 9.50 12.12 -27.62
CA PHE A 58 8.18 11.49 -27.49
C PHE A 58 7.09 12.56 -27.31
N LYS A 59 5.82 12.20 -27.50
CA LYS A 59 4.68 13.06 -27.12
C LYS A 59 4.03 12.54 -25.83
N TRP A 60 3.58 13.46 -24.97
CA TRP A 60 2.73 13.08 -23.84
C TRP A 60 1.35 12.65 -24.37
N GLY A 61 0.84 11.52 -23.89
CA GLY A 61 -0.47 11.00 -24.25
C GLY A 61 -0.80 9.71 -23.52
N GLY A 62 -1.92 9.08 -23.85
CA GLY A 62 -2.44 7.94 -23.10
C GLY A 62 -3.03 8.35 -21.75
N CYS A 63 -3.40 7.36 -20.93
CA CYS A 63 -3.96 7.57 -19.60
C CYS A 63 -2.90 7.31 -18.53
N GLY A 64 -2.38 8.38 -17.92
CA GLY A 64 -1.44 8.28 -16.80
C GLY A 64 -2.13 8.05 -15.46
N ASP A 65 -1.44 7.40 -14.53
CA ASP A 65 -1.93 7.17 -13.17
C ASP A 65 -2.05 8.49 -12.39
N ASN A 66 -3.25 8.83 -11.92
CA ASN A 66 -3.53 10.11 -11.25
C ASN A 66 -3.12 10.11 -9.78
N TYR A 67 -1.80 10.03 -9.56
CA TYR A 67 -1.22 9.94 -8.24
C TYR A 67 -1.49 11.18 -7.37
N GLN A 68 -1.58 12.38 -7.94
CA GLN A 68 -1.83 13.61 -7.18
C GLN A 68 -3.24 13.65 -6.56
N TRP A 69 -4.24 13.09 -7.25
CA TRP A 69 -5.56 12.93 -6.67
C TRP A 69 -5.55 11.86 -5.58
N ALA A 70 -4.97 10.69 -5.89
CA ALA A 70 -4.92 9.57 -4.98
C ALA A 70 -4.12 9.84 -3.70
N GLU A 71 -3.03 10.60 -3.76
CA GLU A 71 -2.25 11.01 -2.58
C GLU A 71 -3.09 11.89 -1.65
N ARG A 72 -3.87 12.83 -2.20
CA ARG A 72 -4.75 13.70 -1.42
C ARG A 72 -5.86 12.90 -0.75
N PHE A 73 -6.47 11.98 -1.50
CA PHE A 73 -7.46 11.05 -0.98
C PHE A 73 -6.88 10.19 0.16
N ALA A 74 -5.75 9.51 -0.08
CA ALA A 74 -5.11 8.66 0.92
C ALA A 74 -4.66 9.43 2.16
N LYS A 75 -4.19 10.67 1.98
CA LYS A 75 -3.88 11.59 3.09
C LYS A 75 -5.13 11.91 3.90
N GLN A 76 -6.24 12.25 3.26
CA GLN A 76 -7.47 12.61 3.97
C GLN A 76 -8.09 11.40 4.69
N PHE A 77 -8.02 10.22 4.09
CA PHE A 77 -8.59 9.00 4.63
C PHE A 77 -7.78 8.43 5.82
N LEU A 78 -6.44 8.38 5.72
CA LEU A 78 -5.59 7.76 6.73
C LEU A 78 -5.10 8.74 7.80
N ASP A 79 -4.86 10.00 7.45
CA ASP A 79 -4.24 10.94 8.39
C ASP A 79 -5.28 11.59 9.34
N SER A 80 -6.59 11.53 9.06
CA SER A 80 -7.63 12.22 9.86
C SER A 80 -7.62 11.76 11.32
N HIS A 81 -7.85 10.47 11.56
CA HIS A 81 -7.85 9.87 12.90
C HIS A 81 -6.53 10.12 13.62
N GLU A 82 -5.39 9.98 12.94
CA GLU A 82 -4.08 10.20 13.55
C GLU A 82 -3.82 11.67 13.93
N ILE A 83 -4.42 12.63 13.20
CA ILE A 83 -4.36 14.05 13.57
C ILE A 83 -5.15 14.30 14.85
N ASP A 84 -6.36 13.75 14.95
CA ASP A 84 -7.22 13.93 16.12
C ASP A 84 -6.59 13.29 17.37
N VAL A 85 -6.06 12.08 17.24
CA VAL A 85 -5.29 11.39 18.29
C VAL A 85 -4.09 12.20 18.75
N ARG A 86 -3.31 12.74 17.81
CA ARG A 86 -2.14 13.57 18.14
C ARG A 86 -2.52 14.85 18.86
N GLU A 87 -3.63 15.48 18.46
CA GLU A 87 -4.11 16.74 19.02
C GLU A 87 -4.91 16.57 20.33
N GLY A 88 -5.18 15.31 20.74
CA GLY A 88 -5.97 15.00 21.93
C GLY A 88 -7.44 15.36 21.75
N LYS A 89 -7.94 15.36 20.51
CA LYS A 89 -9.34 15.64 20.14
C LYS A 89 -10.18 14.36 20.03
N VAL A 90 -9.69 13.26 20.59
CA VAL A 90 -10.42 12.00 20.59
C VAL A 90 -11.44 12.10 21.70
N ASP A 91 -12.70 12.32 21.34
CA ASP A 91 -13.80 12.04 22.25
C ASP A 91 -13.69 10.56 22.66
N GLN A 92 -13.68 10.30 23.96
CA GLN A 92 -13.74 8.95 24.49
C GLN A 92 -14.97 8.26 23.87
N PHE A 93 -14.71 7.15 23.19
CA PHE A 93 -15.63 6.11 22.68
C PHE A 93 -17.11 6.47 22.49
N ILE A 94 -17.61 6.20 21.27
CA ILE A 94 -18.97 5.66 21.13
C ILE A 94 -19.00 4.40 21.99
N GLU A 95 -19.60 4.46 23.17
CA GLU A 95 -20.16 3.30 23.84
C GLU A 95 -21.13 2.68 22.85
N MET A 96 -20.73 1.56 22.25
CA MET A 96 -21.70 0.65 21.67
C MET A 96 -22.30 -0.06 22.88
N ASP A 97 -23.35 0.53 23.44
CA ASP A 97 -24.12 -0.04 24.55
C ASP A 97 -24.42 -1.50 24.24
N THR A 98 -23.77 -2.39 24.97
CA THR A 98 -24.16 -3.79 25.10
C THR A 98 -24.96 -3.90 26.40
N THR A 99 -26.06 -3.15 26.47
CA THR A 99 -27.06 -3.31 27.52
C THR A 99 -28.13 -4.27 27.01
N THR A 100 -28.04 -5.50 27.52
CA THR A 100 -29.14 -6.36 27.95
C THR A 100 -30.35 -6.47 27.00
N THR A 101 -30.40 -7.56 26.24
CA THR A 101 -31.69 -8.19 25.90
C THR A 101 -31.57 -9.66 26.26
N GLU A 102 -32.26 -10.03 27.34
CA GLU A 102 -32.43 -11.43 27.74
C GLU A 102 -33.14 -12.24 26.64
N LEU A 103 -32.81 -13.52 26.59
CA LEU A 103 -33.36 -14.54 25.68
C LEU A 103 -34.89 -14.62 25.69
N PRO A 104 -35.49 -15.05 24.59
CA PRO A 104 -36.51 -16.08 24.61
C PRO A 104 -35.91 -17.42 24.16
N THR A 105 -35.92 -18.36 25.09
CA THR A 105 -35.63 -19.78 24.89
C THR A 105 -36.68 -20.36 23.94
N THR A 106 -36.31 -20.69 22.71
CA THR A 106 -37.05 -21.65 21.88
C THR A 106 -36.13 -22.80 21.55
N THR A 107 -36.37 -23.90 22.23
CA THR A 107 -35.75 -25.21 22.04
C THR A 107 -36.14 -25.74 20.66
N THR A 108 -35.22 -25.68 19.70
CA THR A 108 -35.34 -26.41 18.44
C THR A 108 -34.29 -27.51 18.43
N THR A 109 -34.77 -28.74 18.55
CA THR A 109 -34.04 -29.99 18.38
C THR A 109 -33.35 -30.01 17.02
N LEU A 110 -32.01 -30.09 17.00
CA LEU A 110 -31.23 -30.28 15.79
C LEU A 110 -30.92 -31.78 15.63
N GLU A 111 -31.50 -32.40 14.60
CA GLU A 111 -31.00 -33.66 14.06
C GLU A 111 -29.69 -33.44 13.30
N PRO A 112 -28.73 -34.39 13.37
CA PRO A 112 -27.46 -34.26 12.66
C PRO A 112 -27.61 -34.63 11.18
N THR A 113 -27.81 -33.64 10.31
CA THR A 113 -27.61 -33.83 8.87
C THR A 113 -26.10 -33.88 8.55
N THR A 114 -25.62 -35.09 8.28
CA THR A 114 -24.31 -35.35 7.66
C THR A 114 -24.27 -34.78 6.25
N VAL A 115 -23.61 -33.63 6.08
CA VAL A 115 -23.23 -33.11 4.76
C VAL A 115 -21.70 -33.09 4.67
N PRO A 116 -21.09 -33.75 3.67
CA PRO A 116 -19.64 -33.76 3.51
C PRO A 116 -19.11 -32.37 3.12
N PRO A 117 -17.84 -32.05 3.45
CA PRO A 117 -17.26 -30.74 3.18
C PRO A 117 -17.24 -30.44 1.67
N VAL A 118 -17.68 -29.23 1.32
CA VAL A 118 -17.58 -28.66 -0.02
C VAL A 118 -16.12 -28.55 -0.43
N VAL A 119 -15.68 -29.40 -1.35
CA VAL A 119 -14.41 -29.27 -2.04
C VAL A 119 -14.58 -28.20 -3.11
N ILE A 120 -13.94 -27.04 -2.93
CA ILE A 120 -13.85 -26.03 -3.98
C ILE A 120 -12.79 -26.51 -4.98
N LEU A 121 -13.26 -27.17 -6.04
CA LEU A 121 -12.47 -27.40 -7.24
C LEU A 121 -12.37 -26.07 -8.00
N VAL A 122 -11.17 -25.51 -8.10
CA VAL A 122 -10.88 -24.40 -9.01
C VAL A 122 -10.71 -25.01 -10.40
N ASP A 123 -11.81 -25.03 -11.16
CA ASP A 123 -11.77 -25.37 -12.59
C ASP A 123 -11.27 -24.15 -13.39
N ASP A 124 -10.03 -24.23 -13.87
CA ASP A 124 -9.49 -23.36 -14.90
C ASP A 124 -10.08 -23.78 -16.26
N GLN A 125 -11.25 -23.25 -16.63
CA GLN A 125 -11.76 -23.31 -18.01
C GLN A 125 -11.58 -21.95 -18.72
N PRO A 126 -10.99 -21.92 -19.93
CA PRO A 126 -10.77 -20.69 -20.68
C PRO A 126 -12.07 -20.13 -21.29
N ALA A 127 -12.15 -18.81 -21.37
CA ALA A 127 -13.29 -18.07 -21.90
C ALA A 127 -13.66 -18.46 -23.35
N PRO A 128 -14.95 -18.61 -23.70
CA PRO A 128 -15.37 -18.82 -25.08
C PRO A 128 -15.21 -17.54 -25.92
N ALA A 129 -14.90 -17.76 -27.20
CA ALA A 129 -14.68 -16.74 -28.21
C ALA A 129 -15.91 -15.83 -28.41
N ASN A 130 -15.67 -14.52 -28.46
CA ASN A 130 -16.68 -13.53 -28.84
C ASN A 130 -16.99 -13.64 -30.34
N THR A 131 -18.16 -14.18 -30.66
CA THR A 131 -18.82 -14.01 -31.95
C THR A 131 -19.34 -12.57 -32.08
N THR A 132 -18.99 -11.96 -33.20
CA THR A 132 -19.43 -10.64 -33.64
C THR A 132 -20.91 -10.66 -33.96
N ASP A 133 -21.70 -9.83 -33.27
CA ASP A 133 -23.01 -9.39 -33.77
C ASP A 133 -23.16 -7.88 -33.59
N ALA A 134 -23.27 -7.20 -34.74
CA ALA A 134 -23.51 -5.77 -34.85
C ALA A 134 -25.03 -5.49 -34.73
N PRO A 135 -25.47 -4.52 -33.90
CA PRO A 135 -26.87 -4.14 -33.90
C PRO A 135 -27.18 -3.15 -35.03
N LYS A 136 -28.25 -3.49 -35.74
CA LYS A 136 -28.86 -2.80 -36.87
C LYS A 136 -29.34 -1.37 -36.53
N ASN A 137 -29.22 -0.51 -37.53
CA ASN A 137 -29.79 0.84 -37.63
C ASN A 137 -31.27 0.92 -37.17
N ARG A 138 -31.57 1.82 -36.23
CA ARG A 138 -32.91 2.40 -36.07
C ARG A 138 -32.85 3.92 -36.15
N ARG A 139 -33.38 4.45 -37.26
CA ARG A 139 -33.73 5.87 -37.45
C ARG A 139 -34.97 6.22 -36.61
N LYS A 140 -34.84 7.23 -35.75
CA LYS A 140 -35.88 8.17 -35.22
C LYS A 140 -35.06 9.33 -34.64
N GLY A 141 -35.22 10.62 -34.91
CA GLY A 141 -36.25 11.46 -35.52
C GLY A 141 -35.94 12.87 -34.97
N ARG A 142 -35.74 13.88 -35.83
CA ARG A 142 -35.45 15.27 -35.41
C ARG A 142 -36.56 15.77 -34.49
N ARG A 143 -36.23 16.19 -33.25
CA ARG A 143 -37.07 17.10 -32.45
C ARG A 143 -36.22 18.22 -31.87
N GLY A 144 -36.78 19.43 -31.97
CA GLY A 144 -36.09 20.71 -31.92
C GLY A 144 -35.41 21.09 -30.61
N ARG A 145 -34.43 22.00 -30.75
CA ARG A 145 -33.78 22.73 -29.67
C ARG A 145 -34.81 23.58 -28.93
N LYS A 146 -35.18 23.20 -27.70
CA LYS A 146 -35.74 24.15 -26.73
C LYS A 146 -34.58 24.86 -26.03
N ARG A 147 -34.49 26.17 -26.25
CA ARG A 147 -33.56 27.08 -25.57
C ARG A 147 -33.98 27.18 -24.10
N LEU A 148 -33.05 26.90 -23.19
CA LEU A 148 -33.18 27.25 -21.77
C LEU A 148 -32.66 28.68 -21.54
N PRO A 149 -33.21 29.42 -20.56
CA PRO A 149 -33.10 30.87 -20.46
C PRO A 149 -31.71 31.33 -20.02
N ARG A 150 -31.33 32.53 -20.48
CA ARG A 150 -30.12 33.26 -20.09
C ARG A 150 -30.21 33.65 -18.61
N SER A 151 -29.24 33.20 -17.81
CA SER A 151 -29.04 33.71 -16.45
C SER A 151 -28.38 35.11 -16.46
N PRO A 152 -28.67 35.98 -15.49
CA PRO A 152 -28.28 37.39 -15.52
C PRO A 152 -26.77 37.59 -15.30
N ARG A 153 -26.19 38.53 -16.07
CA ARG A 153 -24.86 39.09 -15.80
C ARG A 153 -24.90 39.88 -14.48
N ARG A 154 -24.12 39.47 -13.48
CA ARG A 154 -23.66 40.33 -12.39
C ARG A 154 -22.18 40.12 -12.12
N GLY A 155 -21.43 41.22 -12.17
CA GLY A 155 -20.26 41.49 -11.33
C GLY A 155 -18.96 40.76 -11.69
N ARG A 156 -18.07 41.47 -12.39
CA ARG A 156 -16.63 41.21 -12.44
C ARG A 156 -16.03 41.34 -11.02
N PRO A 157 -15.42 40.31 -10.41
CA PRO A 157 -14.60 40.51 -9.23
C PRO A 157 -13.18 40.86 -9.68
N THR A 158 -12.71 41.98 -9.17
CA THR A 158 -11.33 42.46 -9.31
C THR A 158 -10.35 41.42 -8.78
N ARG A 159 -9.17 41.42 -9.40
CA ARG A 159 -8.00 40.58 -9.15
C ARG A 159 -7.48 40.77 -7.71
N LYS A 160 -8.16 40.21 -6.70
CA LYS A 160 -7.58 40.02 -5.38
C LYS A 160 -6.77 38.73 -5.41
N ARG A 161 -5.44 38.90 -5.37
CA ARG A 161 -4.47 37.84 -5.07
C ARG A 161 -5.02 36.97 -3.95
N PHE A 162 -5.32 35.70 -4.25
CA PHE A 162 -5.31 34.65 -3.23
C PHE A 162 -3.87 34.54 -2.72
N ARG A 163 -3.52 35.41 -1.76
CA ARG A 163 -2.40 35.17 -0.87
C ARG A 163 -2.79 33.94 -0.07
N SER A 164 -2.09 32.84 -0.34
CA SER A 164 -1.94 31.69 0.54
C SER A 164 -1.68 32.16 1.98
N ARG A 165 -2.74 32.35 2.76
CA ARG A 165 -2.69 32.39 4.22
C ARG A 165 -2.82 30.95 4.70
N SER A 166 -1.76 30.19 4.53
CA SER A 166 -1.47 29.00 5.34
C SER A 166 -0.25 29.32 6.20
N ARG A 167 -0.39 30.35 7.03
CA ARG A 167 0.44 30.54 8.21
C ARG A 167 -0.47 30.14 9.37
N TYR A 168 -0.56 28.83 9.60
CA TYR A 168 -1.03 28.33 10.88
C TYR A 168 -0.04 28.85 11.91
N ASP A 169 -0.52 29.72 12.79
CA ASP A 169 0.21 30.08 14.00
C ASP A 169 0.50 28.79 14.75
N TYR A 170 1.78 28.50 14.88
CA TYR A 170 2.28 27.41 15.69
C TYR A 170 2.35 27.99 17.10
N GLU A 171 1.21 28.06 17.79
CA GLU A 171 1.24 28.33 19.22
C GLU A 171 2.00 27.18 19.90
N ASP A 172 3.00 27.61 20.65
CA ASP A 172 4.05 26.85 21.30
C ASP A 172 3.48 25.96 22.42
N ARG A 173 2.77 24.89 22.06
CA ARG A 173 2.54 23.72 22.95
C ARG A 173 3.77 22.81 23.00
N GLY A 174 4.97 23.35 22.76
CA GLY A 174 6.25 22.67 22.77
C GLY A 174 6.81 22.38 24.16
N SER A 175 6.01 22.49 25.23
CA SER A 175 6.47 22.26 26.61
C SER A 175 6.10 20.88 27.16
N ARG A 176 4.92 20.33 26.80
CA ARG A 176 4.39 19.10 27.44
C ARG A 176 5.12 17.80 27.03
N TYR A 177 5.98 17.85 26.02
CA TYR A 177 6.70 16.68 25.48
C TYR A 177 8.23 16.83 25.47
N ARG A 178 8.79 17.88 26.10
CA ARG A 178 10.26 18.10 26.15
C ARG A 178 11.00 17.00 26.93
N ASN A 179 10.29 16.24 27.78
CA ASN A 179 10.88 15.27 28.70
C ASN A 179 10.67 13.81 28.26
N ILE A 180 10.18 13.57 27.04
CA ILE A 180 10.19 12.23 26.44
C ILE A 180 11.53 12.04 25.71
N GLU A 181 12.58 12.12 26.52
CA GLU A 181 13.90 11.67 26.16
C GLU A 181 13.85 10.13 26.11
N TYR A 182 13.90 9.60 24.89
CA TYR A 182 14.03 8.17 24.64
C TYR A 182 15.44 7.70 25.03
N ARG A 183 15.62 7.32 26.30
CA ARG A 183 16.28 6.05 26.63
C ARG A 183 15.16 5.02 26.75
N MET A 184 14.98 4.17 25.74
CA MET A 184 14.10 2.99 25.89
C MET A 184 14.78 1.79 25.23
N ALA A 185 15.70 1.23 26.00
CA ALA A 185 16.15 -0.16 26.01
C ALA A 185 16.68 -0.36 27.43
N ALA A 186 16.02 -1.20 28.23
CA ALA A 186 16.35 -1.67 29.60
C ALA A 186 16.74 -0.66 30.72
N ASP A 187 17.24 0.53 30.40
CA ASP A 187 17.92 1.45 31.32
C ASP A 187 17.18 2.79 31.51
N ASP A 188 15.86 2.87 31.25
CA ASP A 188 15.08 4.06 31.64
C ASP A 188 14.73 3.94 33.12
N PRO A 189 15.15 4.88 34.00
CA PRO A 189 14.77 4.85 35.42
C PRO A 189 13.25 5.04 35.66
N ARG A 190 12.46 5.34 34.61
CA ARG A 190 10.99 5.36 34.64
C ARG A 190 10.35 4.11 34.02
N PHE A 191 11.15 3.13 33.59
CA PHE A 191 10.63 1.80 33.27
C PHE A 191 10.18 1.19 34.59
N ASP A 192 8.92 1.40 34.91
CA ASP A 192 8.27 0.68 36.00
C ASP A 192 7.78 -0.66 35.42
N PRO A 193 8.44 -1.79 35.75
CA PRO A 193 7.98 -3.10 35.32
C PRO A 193 6.58 -3.45 35.85
N GLN A 194 6.03 -2.68 36.79
CA GLN A 194 4.67 -2.86 37.30
C GLN A 194 3.60 -2.19 36.44
N VAL A 195 3.96 -1.28 35.52
CA VAL A 195 2.98 -0.66 34.62
C VAL A 195 2.74 -1.55 33.42
N ASP A 196 1.49 -1.96 33.22
CA ASP A 196 1.09 -2.80 32.12
C ASP A 196 1.34 -2.12 30.75
N LEU A 197 1.53 -2.96 29.72
CA LEU A 197 1.86 -2.51 28.37
C LEU A 197 0.79 -1.56 27.81
N GLN A 198 -0.47 -1.75 28.16
CA GLN A 198 -1.60 -1.00 27.62
C GLN A 198 -1.61 0.43 28.16
N THR A 199 -1.42 0.61 29.47
CA THR A 199 -1.24 1.91 30.10
C THR A 199 -0.04 2.67 29.52
N ARG A 200 1.06 1.97 29.23
CA ARG A 200 2.24 2.58 28.58
C ARG A 200 1.94 3.04 27.15
N LEU A 201 1.21 2.24 26.39
CA LEU A 201 0.81 2.60 25.02
C LEU A 201 -0.14 3.81 25.01
N GLU A 202 -1.06 3.89 25.97
CA GLU A 202 -1.98 5.03 26.10
C GLU A 202 -1.21 6.33 26.38
N ARG A 203 -0.22 6.30 27.27
CA ARG A 203 0.67 7.46 27.53
C ARG A 203 1.47 7.89 26.30
N LEU A 204 1.79 6.95 25.40
CA LEU A 204 2.56 7.21 24.17
C LEU A 204 1.69 7.50 22.95
N ARG A 205 0.35 7.48 23.09
CA ARG A 205 -0.60 7.50 21.97
C ARG A 205 -0.41 8.68 21.02
N SER A 206 -0.19 9.88 21.54
CA SER A 206 0.05 11.09 20.73
C SER A 206 1.38 11.05 19.95
N LEU A 207 2.41 10.45 20.53
CA LEU A 207 3.71 10.23 19.88
C LEU A 207 3.62 9.15 18.81
N ILE A 208 2.88 8.07 19.07
CA ILE A 208 2.60 7.01 18.09
C ILE A 208 1.90 7.61 16.88
N ALA A 209 0.85 8.41 17.10
CA ALA A 209 0.14 9.07 16.02
C ALA A 209 1.04 10.00 15.20
N SER A 210 1.93 10.74 15.86
CA SER A 210 2.95 11.55 15.18
C SER A 210 3.89 10.72 14.30
N ALA A 211 4.33 9.55 14.77
CA ALA A 211 5.13 8.62 13.98
C ALA A 211 4.34 8.04 12.80
N ASN A 212 3.09 7.63 13.01
CA ASN A 212 2.21 7.09 11.98
C ASN A 212 2.01 8.08 10.83
N LEU A 213 1.75 9.35 11.14
CA LEU A 213 1.66 10.43 10.14
C LEU A 213 2.95 10.61 9.33
N MET A 214 4.11 10.53 9.99
CA MET A 214 5.40 10.61 9.31
C MET A 214 5.65 9.41 8.40
N ASN A 215 5.33 8.21 8.87
CA ASN A 215 5.50 6.97 8.12
C ASN A 215 4.54 6.91 6.92
N GLY A 216 3.27 7.27 7.10
CA GLY A 216 2.28 7.33 6.02
C GLY A 216 2.69 8.34 4.94
N ARG A 217 3.18 9.53 5.33
CA ARG A 217 3.75 10.50 4.40
C ARG A 217 4.97 9.94 3.66
N PHE A 218 5.86 9.23 4.36
CA PHE A 218 7.04 8.62 3.76
C PHE A 218 6.65 7.57 2.70
N GLY A 219 5.68 6.72 3.02
CA GLY A 219 5.15 5.71 2.12
C GLY A 219 4.55 6.28 0.84
N ARG A 220 3.67 7.29 0.96
CA ARG A 220 3.13 8.02 -0.21
C ARG A 220 4.25 8.61 -1.06
N LYS A 221 5.20 9.31 -0.43
CA LYS A 221 6.34 9.88 -1.15
C LYS A 221 7.19 8.84 -1.89
N ALA A 222 7.34 7.63 -1.34
CA ALA A 222 8.06 6.54 -2.00
C ALA A 222 7.39 6.12 -3.32
N VAL A 223 6.06 6.11 -3.38
CA VAL A 223 5.31 5.85 -4.63
C VAL A 223 5.56 6.97 -5.64
N SER A 224 5.36 8.22 -5.24
CA SER A 224 5.56 9.40 -6.10
C SER A 224 6.97 9.47 -6.69
N ALA A 225 7.99 9.24 -5.85
CA ALA A 225 9.39 9.21 -6.26
C ALA A 225 9.73 8.04 -7.19
N GLY A 226 9.01 6.91 -7.06
CA GLY A 226 9.18 5.73 -7.90
C GLY A 226 8.43 5.78 -9.25
N MET A 227 7.55 6.76 -9.45
CA MET A 227 6.82 6.92 -10.71
C MET A 227 7.78 7.15 -11.88
N ARG A 228 7.50 6.49 -13.00
CA ARG A 228 8.35 6.46 -14.21
C ARG A 228 7.56 6.86 -15.44
N THR A 229 8.28 7.27 -16.48
CA THR A 229 7.68 7.49 -17.79
C THR A 229 7.60 6.14 -18.51
N LYS A 230 6.39 5.69 -18.84
CA LYS A 230 6.14 4.50 -19.67
C LYS A 230 5.73 4.97 -21.06
N CYS A 231 6.19 4.27 -22.10
CA CYS A 231 5.94 4.62 -23.49
C CYS A 231 5.43 3.41 -24.26
N THR A 232 4.63 3.67 -25.29
CA THR A 232 4.30 2.72 -26.36
C THR A 232 4.84 3.24 -27.68
N CYS A 233 5.37 2.32 -28.48
CA CYS A 233 5.91 2.60 -29.79
C CYS A 233 4.85 2.26 -30.86
N HIS A 234 4.71 3.15 -31.85
CA HIS A 234 3.69 3.04 -32.90
C HIS A 234 4.28 3.36 -34.29
N GLY A 235 5.58 3.15 -34.48
CA GLY A 235 6.23 3.30 -35.77
C GLY A 235 5.96 2.11 -36.70
N VAL A 236 6.30 2.28 -37.98
CA VAL A 236 6.17 1.24 -39.02
C VAL A 236 6.86 -0.04 -38.55
N SER A 237 6.19 -1.17 -38.73
CA SER A 237 6.65 -2.51 -38.32
C SER A 237 7.00 -2.63 -36.83
N GLY A 238 6.36 -1.85 -35.95
CA GLY A 238 6.62 -1.86 -34.51
C GLY A 238 7.86 -1.06 -34.08
N SER A 239 8.44 -0.26 -34.98
CA SER A 239 9.57 0.62 -34.66
C SER A 239 9.17 1.72 -33.64
N CYS A 240 10.17 2.25 -32.93
CA CYS A 240 9.99 3.31 -31.93
C CYS A 240 10.25 4.73 -32.47
N SER A 241 10.22 4.91 -33.80
CA SER A 241 10.40 6.22 -34.46
C SER A 241 9.35 7.26 -34.02
N VAL A 242 8.14 6.78 -33.69
CA VAL A 242 7.09 7.54 -33.01
C VAL A 242 6.67 6.79 -31.75
N ARG A 243 6.64 7.51 -30.62
CA ARG A 243 6.21 6.96 -29.33
C ARG A 243 5.40 7.97 -28.52
N THR A 244 4.40 7.45 -27.83
CA THR A 244 3.54 8.19 -26.90
C THR A 244 3.82 7.71 -25.49
N CYS A 245 3.98 8.62 -24.55
CA CYS A 245 4.32 8.28 -23.17
C CYS A 245 3.40 8.93 -22.14
N TRP A 246 3.30 8.29 -20.97
CA TRP A 246 2.59 8.77 -19.79
C TRP A 246 3.38 8.50 -18.52
N ARG A 247 2.97 9.16 -17.43
CA ARG A 247 3.46 8.86 -16.08
C ARG A 247 2.72 7.63 -15.56
N ALA A 248 3.49 6.62 -15.19
CA ALA A 248 2.99 5.36 -14.67
C ALA A 248 3.58 5.07 -13.29
N LEU A 249 2.78 4.42 -12.45
CA LEU A 249 3.19 3.95 -11.13
C LEU A 249 4.31 2.90 -11.24
N PRO A 250 5.21 2.83 -10.25
CA PRO A 250 6.11 1.70 -10.10
C PRO A 250 5.32 0.43 -9.75
N PRO A 251 5.87 -0.78 -9.96
CA PRO A 251 5.29 -1.99 -9.40
C PRO A 251 5.26 -1.88 -7.88
N LEU A 252 4.14 -2.23 -7.25
CA LEU A 252 3.98 -2.07 -5.81
C LEU A 252 5.04 -2.87 -5.02
N ALA A 253 5.44 -4.04 -5.53
CA ALA A 253 6.52 -4.86 -4.96
C ALA A 253 7.86 -4.11 -4.84
N ARG A 254 8.19 -3.22 -5.79
CA ARG A 254 9.40 -2.40 -5.72
C ARG A 254 9.29 -1.33 -4.63
N VAL A 255 8.10 -0.76 -4.44
CA VAL A 255 7.83 0.18 -3.35
C VAL A 255 7.94 -0.54 -2.00
N ALA A 256 7.36 -1.73 -1.91
CA ALA A 256 7.45 -2.60 -0.73
C ALA A 256 8.88 -2.93 -0.35
N GLY A 257 9.70 -3.40 -1.30
CA GLY A 257 11.11 -3.69 -1.05
C GLY A 257 11.90 -2.46 -0.59
N ALA A 258 11.66 -1.29 -1.19
CA ALA A 258 12.31 -0.05 -0.77
C ALA A 258 11.91 0.36 0.66
N LEU A 259 10.63 0.24 1.01
CA LEU A 259 10.13 0.54 2.35
C LEU A 259 10.61 -0.47 3.39
N ALA A 260 10.73 -1.76 3.02
CA ALA A 260 11.27 -2.81 3.90
C ALA A 260 12.74 -2.55 4.23
N GLY A 261 13.54 -2.16 3.22
CA GLY A 261 14.92 -1.75 3.43
C GLY A 261 15.06 -0.53 4.35
N GLU A 262 14.15 0.44 4.25
CA GLU A 262 14.11 1.58 5.17
C GLU A 262 13.62 1.21 6.58
N ALA A 263 12.72 0.23 6.70
CA ALA A 263 12.21 -0.24 7.99
C ALA A 263 13.31 -0.92 8.82
N ALA A 264 14.17 -1.71 8.17
CA ALA A 264 15.35 -2.30 8.82
C ALA A 264 16.31 -1.24 9.40
N ARG A 265 16.30 -0.02 8.85
CA ARG A 265 17.11 1.13 9.28
C ARG A 265 16.29 2.23 9.96
N ALA A 266 15.05 1.92 10.35
CA ALA A 266 14.17 2.86 11.02
C ALA A 266 14.83 3.34 12.32
N ALA A 267 14.57 4.59 12.69
CA ALA A 267 15.13 5.16 13.91
C ALA A 267 14.02 5.50 14.89
N PRO A 268 14.31 5.50 16.20
CA PRO A 268 13.33 5.94 17.19
C PRO A 268 12.91 7.39 16.89
N LEU A 269 11.66 7.70 17.20
CA LEU A 269 11.13 9.05 17.08
C LEU A 269 11.87 9.93 18.10
N ARG A 270 12.62 10.92 17.60
CA ARG A 270 13.34 11.89 18.44
C ARG A 270 12.68 13.26 18.37
N PRO A 271 12.68 14.03 19.46
CA PRO A 271 12.27 15.43 19.42
C PRO A 271 13.15 16.19 18.42
N ARG A 272 12.51 17.07 17.65
CA ARG A 272 13.17 17.83 16.59
C ARG A 272 14.12 18.86 17.22
N ARG A 273 15.42 18.55 17.32
CA ARG A 273 16.42 19.56 17.67
C ARG A 273 16.52 20.58 16.52
N ARG A 274 16.43 21.88 16.84
CA ARG A 274 16.36 22.99 15.86
C ARG A 274 17.59 23.07 14.93
N HIS A 275 18.71 22.38 15.23
CA HIS A 275 19.99 22.55 14.53
C HIS A 275 20.58 21.30 13.84
N THR A 276 19.84 20.20 13.66
CA THR A 276 20.42 19.06 12.93
C THR A 276 20.35 19.27 11.42
N ARG A 277 21.52 19.19 10.75
CA ARG A 277 21.72 19.09 9.28
C ARG A 277 20.67 18.22 8.59
N ARG A 278 20.46 18.41 7.28
CA ARG A 278 19.52 17.66 6.41
C ARG A 278 19.71 16.12 6.49
N VAL A 279 19.24 15.49 7.57
CA VAL A 279 19.19 14.04 7.69
C VAL A 279 18.16 13.53 6.69
N ARG A 280 18.50 12.47 5.94
CA ARG A 280 17.56 11.82 5.04
C ARG A 280 16.30 11.43 5.84
N PRO A 281 15.09 11.64 5.30
CA PRO A 281 13.88 11.16 5.95
C PRO A 281 13.99 9.63 6.12
N LYS A 282 13.62 9.13 7.28
CA LYS A 282 13.61 7.69 7.61
C LYS A 282 12.27 7.36 8.26
N LEU A 283 11.89 6.08 8.20
CA LEU A 283 10.78 5.57 9.01
C LEU A 283 11.10 5.74 10.50
N ARG A 284 10.05 6.01 11.28
CA ARG A 284 10.13 6.30 12.71
C ARG A 284 9.30 5.33 13.52
N TYR A 285 9.85 4.86 14.63
CA TYR A 285 9.12 4.04 15.60
C TYR A 285 9.19 4.68 16.98
N VAL A 286 8.21 4.35 17.82
CA VAL A 286 8.09 4.88 19.18
C VAL A 286 8.49 3.78 20.16
N THR A 287 7.80 2.65 20.13
CA THR A 287 8.10 1.48 20.97
C THR A 287 9.15 0.55 20.34
N PRO A 288 10.03 -0.08 21.15
CA PRO A 288 10.93 -1.13 20.67
C PRO A 288 10.14 -2.34 20.14
N SER A 289 10.74 -3.10 19.23
CA SER A 289 10.15 -4.34 18.75
C SER A 289 10.27 -5.41 19.84
N PRO A 290 9.20 -6.18 20.14
CA PRO A 290 9.25 -7.29 21.08
C PRO A 290 10.11 -8.42 20.52
N ASP A 291 10.37 -9.43 21.34
CA ASP A 291 10.82 -10.72 20.82
C ASP A 291 9.65 -11.42 20.12
N TYR A 292 9.90 -11.92 18.92
CA TYR A 292 8.92 -12.63 18.09
C TYR A 292 9.16 -14.15 18.07
N CYS A 293 10.18 -14.64 18.79
CA CYS A 293 10.53 -16.06 18.83
C CYS A 293 9.49 -16.90 19.57
N GLU A 294 9.08 -16.44 20.74
CA GLU A 294 8.08 -17.09 21.59
C GLU A 294 6.70 -16.40 21.45
N PRO A 295 5.61 -17.13 21.73
CA PRO A 295 4.27 -16.54 21.79
C PRO A 295 4.19 -15.51 22.93
N ASP A 296 3.75 -14.31 22.60
CA ASP A 296 3.50 -13.23 23.55
C ASP A 296 2.15 -12.58 23.20
N PRO A 297 1.06 -12.98 23.88
CA PRO A 297 -0.28 -12.42 23.65
C PRO A 297 -0.36 -10.91 23.90
N ALA A 298 0.41 -10.38 24.85
CA ALA A 298 0.36 -8.95 25.19
C ALA A 298 0.95 -8.10 24.06
N ALA A 299 2.03 -8.56 23.43
CA ALA A 299 2.59 -7.93 22.24
C ALA A 299 1.86 -8.29 20.93
N GLY A 300 0.94 -9.27 20.96
CA GLY A 300 0.27 -9.82 19.78
C GLY A 300 1.19 -10.71 18.92
N SER A 301 2.26 -11.26 19.51
CA SER A 301 3.16 -12.20 18.85
C SER A 301 2.66 -13.63 18.99
N LEU A 302 2.53 -14.34 17.87
CA LEU A 302 2.19 -15.78 17.86
C LEU A 302 3.42 -16.69 18.04
N GLY A 303 4.64 -16.11 18.10
CA GLY A 303 5.89 -16.85 18.07
C GLY A 303 6.28 -17.36 16.67
N THR A 304 7.40 -18.10 16.60
CA THR A 304 7.90 -18.69 15.34
C THR A 304 7.83 -20.21 15.27
N HIS A 305 7.23 -20.85 16.28
CA HIS A 305 6.97 -22.29 16.32
C HIS A 305 6.17 -22.75 15.10
N GLY A 306 6.54 -23.91 14.54
CA GLY A 306 5.84 -24.51 13.40
C GLY A 306 5.88 -23.70 12.10
N ARG A 307 6.65 -22.61 12.00
CA ARG A 307 6.74 -21.81 10.77
C ARG A 307 7.63 -22.49 9.73
N LYS A 308 7.18 -22.49 8.46
CA LYS A 308 8.00 -22.93 7.33
C LYS A 308 9.20 -22.01 7.17
N CYS A 309 10.39 -22.59 7.06
CA CYS A 309 11.66 -21.88 6.94
C CYS A 309 12.48 -22.40 5.76
N ASN A 310 13.40 -21.57 5.24
CA ASN A 310 14.32 -21.98 4.20
C ASN A 310 15.65 -22.46 4.80
N ALA A 311 15.97 -23.75 4.66
CA ALA A 311 17.20 -24.32 5.23
C ALA A 311 18.46 -23.82 4.52
N SER A 312 18.38 -23.48 3.22
CA SER A 312 19.53 -23.04 2.43
C SER A 312 19.97 -21.60 2.72
N VAL A 313 19.11 -20.79 3.35
CA VAL A 313 19.33 -19.34 3.55
C VAL A 313 20.02 -19.02 4.89
N GLY A 314 20.32 -20.03 5.71
CA GLY A 314 21.05 -19.85 6.98
C GLY A 314 20.36 -18.82 7.91
N SER A 315 21.11 -17.81 8.35
CA SER A 315 20.62 -16.70 9.18
C SER A 315 20.08 -15.49 8.39
N GLY A 316 19.96 -15.62 7.05
CA GLY A 316 19.35 -14.61 6.21
C GLY A 316 17.83 -14.46 6.46
N PRO A 317 17.20 -13.42 5.87
CA PRO A 317 15.74 -13.25 5.95
C PRO A 317 14.99 -14.50 5.45
N GLY A 318 14.12 -15.07 6.28
CA GLY A 318 13.38 -16.30 5.97
C GLY A 318 14.18 -17.60 6.12
N GLY A 319 15.47 -17.52 6.48
CA GLY A 319 16.31 -18.67 6.75
C GLY A 319 16.00 -19.32 8.11
N CYS A 320 16.14 -20.64 8.20
CA CYS A 320 15.84 -21.38 9.44
C CYS A 320 16.72 -20.96 10.62
N GLY A 321 17.96 -20.53 10.38
CA GLY A 321 18.88 -20.11 11.45
C GLY A 321 18.39 -18.89 12.22
N ARG A 322 17.70 -17.96 11.53
CA ARG A 322 17.10 -16.78 12.15
C ARG A 322 15.64 -17.01 12.55
N LEU A 323 14.87 -17.74 11.74
CA LEU A 323 13.43 -17.90 11.97
C LEU A 323 13.14 -18.80 13.19
N CYS A 324 13.96 -19.83 13.41
CA CYS A 324 13.72 -20.83 14.46
C CYS A 324 14.41 -20.50 15.79
N CYS A 325 15.08 -19.35 15.89
CA CYS A 325 15.63 -18.82 17.15
C CYS A 325 16.52 -19.82 17.93
N GLY A 326 17.27 -20.68 17.23
CA GLY A 326 18.13 -21.69 17.86
C GLY A 326 17.44 -23.00 18.26
N ARG A 327 16.10 -23.12 18.17
CA ARG A 327 15.34 -24.33 18.55
C ARG A 327 15.50 -25.52 17.60
N GLY A 328 16.22 -25.35 16.49
CA GLY A 328 16.34 -26.34 15.42
C GLY A 328 15.13 -26.34 14.49
N ARG A 329 15.05 -27.36 13.63
CA ARG A 329 14.00 -27.50 12.61
C ARG A 329 13.69 -28.97 12.36
N ARG A 330 12.42 -29.29 12.10
CA ARG A 330 11.97 -30.58 11.58
C ARG A 330 11.90 -30.55 10.06
N ALA A 331 12.32 -31.63 9.42
CA ALA A 331 12.20 -31.81 7.97
C ALA A 331 11.04 -32.75 7.66
N LEU A 332 10.12 -32.31 6.79
CA LEU A 332 8.97 -33.08 6.34
C LEU A 332 9.06 -33.27 4.83
N ARG A 333 9.04 -34.52 4.37
CA ARG A 333 8.92 -34.83 2.94
C ARG A 333 7.48 -34.62 2.51
N SER A 334 7.27 -33.63 1.65
CA SER A 334 5.96 -33.30 1.08
C SER A 334 5.97 -33.64 -0.41
N SER A 335 5.06 -34.50 -0.85
CA SER A 335 4.85 -34.80 -2.27
C SER A 335 3.69 -33.96 -2.80
N ARG A 336 3.91 -33.24 -3.90
CA ARG A 336 2.88 -32.49 -4.61
C ARG A 336 2.89 -32.82 -6.09
N LEU A 337 1.71 -32.78 -6.71
CA LEU A 337 1.59 -32.94 -8.16
C LEU A 337 1.84 -31.58 -8.83
N GLU A 338 2.78 -31.52 -9.75
CA GLU A 338 3.05 -30.33 -10.56
C GLU A 338 2.98 -30.67 -12.05
N ARG A 339 2.60 -29.67 -12.86
CA ARG A 339 2.64 -29.80 -14.31
C ARG A 339 4.09 -29.85 -14.79
N CYS A 340 4.45 -30.90 -15.50
CA CYS A 340 5.78 -31.16 -16.01
C CYS A 340 5.71 -31.54 -17.49
N HIS A 341 6.88 -31.54 -18.15
CA HIS A 341 7.01 -31.99 -19.55
C HIS A 341 5.99 -31.35 -20.51
N CYS A 342 5.72 -30.06 -20.31
CA CYS A 342 4.77 -29.32 -21.13
C CYS A 342 5.24 -29.18 -22.58
N ARG A 343 4.38 -29.55 -23.53
CA ARG A 343 4.61 -29.40 -24.98
C ARG A 343 3.67 -28.34 -25.55
N TYR A 344 4.24 -27.40 -26.27
CA TYR A 344 3.48 -26.38 -27.00
C TYR A 344 3.14 -26.89 -28.39
N HIS A 345 1.86 -26.89 -28.73
CA HIS A 345 1.35 -27.16 -30.07
C HIS A 345 1.13 -25.83 -30.78
N TRP A 346 1.77 -25.65 -31.93
CA TRP A 346 1.67 -24.45 -32.76
C TRP A 346 0.28 -24.37 -33.41
N CYS A 347 -0.66 -23.90 -32.58
CA CYS A 347 -2.07 -23.60 -32.83
C CYS A 347 -2.75 -23.05 -31.55
N CYS A 348 -1.98 -22.81 -30.48
CA CYS A 348 -2.33 -22.19 -29.19
C CYS A 348 -2.67 -23.15 -28.03
N ARG A 349 -2.21 -24.40 -28.06
CA ARG A 349 -2.44 -25.37 -26.98
C ARG A 349 -1.13 -25.78 -26.29
N VAL A 350 -1.17 -25.90 -24.97
CA VAL A 350 -0.08 -26.46 -24.16
C VAL A 350 -0.60 -27.70 -23.45
N ASP A 351 -0.04 -28.86 -23.76
CA ASP A 351 -0.36 -30.10 -23.07
C ASP A 351 0.79 -30.45 -22.11
N CYS A 352 0.46 -30.65 -20.83
CA CYS A 352 1.42 -31.01 -19.78
C CYS A 352 1.03 -32.33 -19.15
N GLN A 353 2.02 -33.07 -18.65
CA GLN A 353 1.81 -34.23 -17.80
C GLN A 353 1.77 -33.78 -16.33
N LEU A 354 1.18 -34.59 -15.45
CA LEU A 354 1.26 -34.38 -14.00
C LEU A 354 2.37 -35.27 -13.43
N CYS A 355 3.42 -34.64 -12.90
CA CYS A 355 4.51 -35.33 -12.23
C CYS A 355 4.38 -35.21 -10.71
N ARG A 356 4.76 -36.27 -10.00
CA ARG A 356 4.91 -36.23 -8.54
C ARG A 356 6.27 -35.63 -8.19
N LEU A 357 6.26 -34.40 -7.66
CA LEU A 357 7.43 -33.73 -7.11
C LEU A 357 7.50 -33.96 -5.60
N THR A 358 8.55 -34.62 -5.14
CA THR A 358 8.83 -34.76 -3.71
C THR A 358 9.79 -33.67 -3.28
N THR A 359 9.34 -32.77 -2.41
CA THR A 359 10.17 -31.70 -1.84
C THR A 359 10.33 -31.88 -0.34
N GLU A 360 11.52 -31.58 0.17
CA GLU A 360 11.78 -31.51 1.60
C GLU A 360 11.43 -30.11 2.11
N GLU A 361 10.47 -30.03 3.03
CA GLU A 361 10.04 -28.80 3.65
C GLU A 361 10.55 -28.74 5.09
N HIS A 362 11.04 -27.58 5.52
CA HIS A 362 11.55 -27.40 6.87
C HIS A 362 10.62 -26.50 7.69
N TYR A 363 10.35 -26.91 8.91
CA TYR A 363 9.50 -26.19 9.86
C TYR A 363 10.26 -25.99 11.18
N CYS A 364 10.14 -24.82 11.78
CA CYS A 364 10.73 -24.56 13.09
C CYS A 364 10.08 -25.45 14.16
N ASN A 365 10.91 -25.96 15.07
CA ASN A 365 10.45 -26.69 16.25
C ASN A 365 9.72 -25.77 17.22
#